data_AF-A0A822YZK9-F1
#
_entry.id   AF-A0A822YZK9-F1
#
_cell.length_a   1.000
_cell.length_b   1.000
_cell.length_c   1.000
_cell.angle_alpha   90.00
_cell.angle_beta   90.00
_cell.angle_gamma   90.00
#
_symmetry.space_group_name_H-M   'P 1'
#
loop_
_entity.id
_entity.type
_entity.pdbx_description
1 polymer ?
#
loop_
_entity_poly.entity_id
_entity_poly.type
_entity_poly.pdbx_seq_one_letter_code
_entity_poly.pdbx_strand_id
1 'polypeptide(L)' 'MRNGSSGLSLRRRGRRVSDRRSVRMKVRKLQRLVPGGRGLQPDRLFLQTADYILHLRLQLKVLQALSKLYKP' A
#
# COMPACT_ATOMS: atom_id res chain seq x y z
N MET A 1 -34.96 16.55 31.06
CA MET A 1 -35.36 15.56 30.03
C MET A 1 -34.27 15.50 28.95
N ARG A 2 -34.12 14.34 28.29
CA ARG A 2 -32.90 13.75 27.66
C ARG A 2 -32.10 14.58 26.64
N ASN A 3 -30.78 14.43 26.76
CA ASN A 3 -29.69 15.03 25.96
C ASN A 3 -29.72 14.72 24.45
N GLY A 4 -29.48 15.75 23.64
CA GLY A 4 -29.35 15.71 22.17
C GLY A 4 -27.95 15.37 21.62
N SER A 5 -27.13 14.58 22.32
CA SER A 5 -25.70 14.37 21.98
C SER A 5 -25.41 13.15 21.10
N SER A 6 -26.43 12.35 20.74
CA SER A 6 -26.26 10.98 20.24
C SER A 6 -26.03 10.83 18.72
N GLY A 7 -26.27 11.88 17.92
CA GLY A 7 -26.18 11.80 16.44
C GLY A 7 -24.76 11.91 15.86
N LEU A 8 -23.84 12.56 16.57
CA LEU A 8 -22.46 12.81 16.08
C LEU A 8 -21.53 11.60 16.28
N SER A 9 -21.80 10.75 17.27
CA SER A 9 -20.96 9.58 17.60
C SER A 9 -21.12 8.45 16.59
N LEU A 10 -22.33 8.19 16.11
CA LEU A 10 -22.63 7.15 15.11
C LEU A 10 -21.98 7.47 13.75
N ARG A 11 -22.02 8.73 13.32
CA ARG A 11 -21.39 9.19 12.08
C ARG A 11 -19.87 9.03 12.10
N ARG A 12 -19.21 9.38 13.21
CA ARG A 12 -17.75 9.19 13.37
C ARG A 12 -17.37 7.71 13.37
N ARG A 13 -18.20 6.84 13.96
CA ARG A 13 -17.95 5.39 14.00
C ARG A 13 -18.06 4.75 12.62
N GLY A 14 -19.07 5.12 11.83
CA GLY A 14 -19.24 4.65 10.45
C GLY A 14 -18.06 5.02 9.54
N ARG A 15 -17.54 6.25 9.67
CA ARG A 15 -16.37 6.72 8.89
C ARG A 15 -15.11 5.91 9.19
N ARG A 16 -14.80 5.67 10.47
CA ARG A 16 -13.62 4.88 10.89
C ARG A 16 -13.66 3.44 10.40
N VAL A 17 -14.85 2.82 10.33
CA VAL A 17 -15.01 1.46 9.79
C VAL A 17 -14.76 1.44 8.29
N SER A 18 -15.25 2.45 7.56
CA SER A 18 -14.99 2.61 6.12
C SER A 18 -13.49 2.76 5.84
N ASP A 19 -12.80 3.60 6.61
CA ASP A 19 -11.35 3.82 6.46
C ASP A 19 -10.54 2.54 6.73
N ARG A 20 -10.89 1.79 7.78
CA ARG A 20 -10.23 0.49 8.06
C ARG A 20 -10.45 -0.51 6.93
N ARG A 21 -11.65 -0.54 6.33
CA ARG A 21 -11.95 -1.41 5.19
C ARG A 21 -11.13 -1.01 3.96
N SER A 22 -11.01 0.29 3.68
CA SER A 22 -10.24 0.79 2.55
C SER A 22 -8.74 0.48 2.69
N VAL A 23 -8.17 0.67 3.89
CA VAL A 23 -6.77 0.31 4.18
C VAL A 23 -6.54 -1.19 3.99
N ARG A 24 -7.44 -2.04 4.50
CA ARG A 24 -7.32 -3.50 4.33
C ARG A 24 -7.36 -3.93 2.86
N MET A 25 -8.17 -3.27 2.03
CA MET A 25 -8.20 -3.52 0.59
C MET A 25 -6.90 -3.10 -0.10
N LYS A 26 -6.32 -1.96 0.29
CA LYS A 26 -5.01 -1.51 -0.21
C LYS A 26 -3.89 -2.47 0.16
N VAL A 27 -3.86 -2.93 1.41
CA VAL A 27 -2.88 -3.94 1.87
C VAL A 27 -3.03 -5.24 1.07
N ARG A 28 -4.26 -5.74 0.88
CA ARG A 28 -4.49 -6.94 0.04
C ARG A 28 -4.05 -6.76 -1.40
N LYS A 29 -4.25 -5.57 -1.97
CA LYS A 29 -3.76 -5.26 -3.32
C LYS A 29 -2.23 -5.29 -3.35
N LEU A 30 -1.58 -4.69 -2.37
CA LEU A 30 -0.12 -4.66 -2.26
C LEU A 30 0.47 -6.07 -2.12
N GLN A 31 -0.13 -6.93 -1.29
CA GLN A 31 0.26 -8.35 -1.15
C GLN A 31 0.24 -9.14 -2.48
N ARG A 32 -0.60 -8.74 -3.44
CA ARG A 32 -0.66 -9.38 -4.77
C ARG A 32 0.38 -8.83 -5.74
N LEU A 33 0.82 -7.59 -5.56
CA LEU A 33 1.77 -6.91 -6.44
C LEU A 33 3.22 -7.20 -6.07
N VAL A 34 3.51 -7.35 -4.78
CA VAL A 34 4.86 -7.58 -4.28
C VAL A 34 5.18 -9.08 -4.41
N PRO A 35 6.28 -9.47 -5.09
CA PRO A 35 6.74 -10.86 -5.14
C PRO A 35 6.95 -11.39 -3.73
N GLY A 36 6.38 -12.56 -3.41
CA GLY A 36 6.41 -13.12 -2.05
C GLY A 36 5.55 -12.37 -1.02
N GLY A 37 4.74 -11.38 -1.43
CA GLY A 37 3.95 -10.53 -0.56
C GLY A 37 2.66 -11.14 -0.02
N ARG A 38 2.20 -12.27 -0.57
CA ARG A 38 0.91 -12.88 -0.18
C ARG A 38 0.95 -13.36 1.26
N GLY A 39 -0.07 -12.99 2.03
CA GLY A 39 -0.19 -13.42 3.43
C GLY A 39 0.73 -12.71 4.42
N LEU A 40 1.61 -11.80 3.97
CA LEU A 40 2.48 -11.05 4.87
C LEU A 40 1.70 -10.06 5.73
N GLN A 41 2.07 -9.99 7.01
CA GLN A 41 1.65 -8.91 7.91
C GLN A 41 2.10 -7.55 7.35
N PRO A 42 1.35 -6.45 7.63
CA PRO A 42 1.67 -5.13 7.08
C PRO A 42 3.11 -4.69 7.29
N ASP A 43 3.70 -4.92 8.46
CA ASP A 43 5.05 -4.48 8.78
C ASP A 43 6.11 -5.10 7.85
N ARG A 44 6.01 -6.42 7.65
CA ARG A 44 6.90 -7.17 6.74
C ARG A 44 6.58 -6.87 5.28
N LEU A 45 5.31 -6.71 4.95
CA LEU A 45 4.87 -6.36 3.60
C LEU A 45 5.48 -5.03 3.16
N PHE A 46 5.48 -4.02 4.03
CA PHE A 46 6.03 -2.71 3.70
C PHE A 46 7.55 -2.73 3.54
N LEU A 47 8.26 -3.49 4.38
CA LEU A 47 9.71 -3.68 4.21
C LEU A 47 10.02 -4.33 2.86
N GLN A 48 9.37 -5.45 2.56
CA GLN A 48 9.54 -6.16 1.29
C GLN A 48 9.10 -5.33 0.07
N THR A 49 8.11 -4.45 0.25
CA THR A 49 7.71 -3.47 -0.76
C THR A 49 8.83 -2.47 -1.04
N ALA A 50 9.51 -1.97 0.00
CA ALA A 50 10.61 -1.04 -0.15
C ALA A 50 11.78 -1.68 -0.92
N ASP A 51 12.14 -2.92 -0.56
CA ASP A 51 13.16 -3.70 -1.25
C ASP A 51 12.79 -3.92 -2.73
N TYR A 52 11.53 -4.27 -3.00
CA TYR A 52 11.07 -4.49 -4.36
C TYR A 52 11.06 -3.21 -5.21
N ILE A 53 10.67 -2.07 -4.64
CA ILE A 53 10.77 -0.76 -5.32
C ILE A 53 12.22 -0.44 -5.66
N LEU A 54 13.15 -0.68 -4.73
CA LEU A 54 14.58 -0.46 -4.96
C LEU A 54 15.10 -1.35 -6.09
N HIS A 55 14.74 -2.64 -6.09
CA HIS A 55 15.09 -3.58 -7.15
C HIS A 55 14.60 -3.09 -8.51
N LEU A 56 13.31 -2.75 -8.64
CA LEU A 56 12.74 -2.27 -9.91
C LEU A 56 13.44 -1.00 -10.41
N ARG A 57 13.74 -0.06 -9.51
CA ARG A 57 14.48 1.16 -9.85
C ARG A 57 15.88 0.84 -10.38
N LEU A 58 16.57 -0.13 -9.79
CA LEU A 58 17.89 -0.55 -10.25
C LEU A 58 17.82 -1.19 -11.65
N GLN A 59 16.85 -2.09 -11.88
CA GLN A 59 16.63 -2.71 -13.20
C GLN A 59 16.39 -1.65 -14.29
N LEU A 60 15.55 -0.66 -14.00
CA LEU A 60 15.30 0.44 -14.94
C LEU A 60 16.55 1.27 -15.20
N LYS A 61 17.34 1.60 -14.17
CA LYS A 61 18.60 2.34 -14.33
C LYS A 61 19.60 1.57 -15.20
N VAL A 62 19.75 0.27 -14.98
CA VAL A 62 20.63 -0.59 -15.79
C VAL A 62 20.15 -0.61 -17.23
N LEU A 63 18.85 -0.85 -17.46
CA LEU A 63 18.29 -0.89 -18.81
C LEU A 63 18.43 0.46 -19.54
N GLN A 64 18.25 1.58 -18.84
CA GLN A 64 18.48 2.91 -19.37
C GLN A 64 19.95 3.17 -19.72
N ALA A 65 20.88 2.72 -18.88
CA ALA A 65 22.32 2.83 -19.15
C ALA A 65 22.69 2.01 -20.38
N LEU A 66 22.26 0.74 -20.46
CA LEU A 66 22.50 -0.12 -21.62
C LEU A 66 21.87 0.45 -22.90
N SER A 67 20.65 0.96 -22.83
CA SER A 67 19.99 1.60 -23.97
C SER A 67 20.76 2.84 -24.47
N LYS A 68 21.37 3.62 -23.57
CA LYS A 68 22.24 4.74 -23.97
C LYS A 68 23.53 4.27 -24.64
N LEU A 69 24.11 3.16 -24.18
CA LEU A 69 25.31 2.58 -24.79
C LEU A 69 25.03 1.95 -26.17
N TYR A 70 23.81 1.47 -26.40
CA TYR A 70 23.38 0.84 -27.65
C TYR A 70 22.72 1.78 -28.65
N LYS A 71 22.54 3.07 -28.32
CA LYS A 71 22.14 4.06 -29.33
C LYS A 71 23.36 4.30 -30.24
N PRO A 72 23.28 4.00 -31.55
CA PRO A 72 24.33 4.32 -32.50
C PRO A 72 24.54 5.83 -32.63
#